data_AF-A0A432MPU5-F1
#
_entry.id   AF-A0A432MPU5-F1
#
_cell.length_a   1.000
_cell.length_b   1.000
_cell.length_c   1.000
_cell.angle_alpha   90.00
_cell.angle_beta   90.00
_cell.angle_gamma   90.00
#
_symmetry.space_group_name_H-M   'P 1'
#
loop_
_entity.id
_entity.type
_entity.pdbx_description
1 polymer ?
#
loop_
_entity_poly.entity_id
_entity_poly.type
_entity_poly.pdbx_seq_one_letter_code
_entity_poly.pdbx_strand_id
1 'polypeptide(L)'
;MVPDLGLGPEIWLLLTLLMSVSIFVSFRRPWSLRNLDLLLLFVLAPGIMALVGGEGETTIVPFLWLFVGTGLWLLRCLVDLGLPRRPVLEPNLNAPGLTCLSAGMIALLVAETISLPIRVGEARNPAASDDRPSDAHEAVGAVSRVPGDGTVGPLPVPTRPGVVRWRSTQIILSRVLAGVAHVGVVVGLILLGRGHFKRPIAGLSAAALYLVLPYSRIEVVDSGQLVPAALIVGALLWYERPVRAGLAIGLAAGWMPAGIGLLPLWFGFYRGRQAWGFGGASLSVLGLCVGAGRAFPPLSRWAEAMGARGLAEAGLLPGLEPTTTAGLWSGIDPAYRLPVLIAYLALVLVVSIWPLRKNLGELIALSAAVLLASQFWYLEKGGTMVLLYLPLLLLMMFRPNLSSKRAPRADRSRESETLPALRA
;
A
#
# COMPACT_ATOMS: atom_id res chain seq x y z
N MET A 1 23.92 13.44 17.38
CA MET A 1 22.76 12.94 16.62
C MET A 1 23.29 11.85 15.72
N VAL A 2 23.03 10.58 16.06
CA VAL A 2 23.67 9.42 15.42
C VAL A 2 23.09 9.26 14.00
N PRO A 3 23.84 9.58 12.93
CA PRO A 3 23.30 9.64 11.56
C PRO A 3 23.10 8.26 10.92
N ASP A 4 23.65 7.22 11.54
CA ASP A 4 23.42 5.83 11.23
C ASP A 4 23.54 5.07 12.55
N LEU A 5 22.51 4.34 12.98
CA LEU A 5 22.63 3.41 14.11
C LEU A 5 23.62 2.26 13.82
N GLY A 6 24.34 2.28 12.68
CA GLY A 6 25.24 1.22 12.23
C GLY A 6 24.52 -0.10 11.92
N LEU A 7 23.20 -0.12 12.00
CA LEU A 7 22.40 -1.30 11.72
C LEU A 7 22.19 -1.34 10.21
N GLY A 8 23.06 -2.07 9.51
CA GLY A 8 22.86 -2.39 8.10
C GLY A 8 21.48 -3.02 7.87
N PRO A 9 20.99 -3.05 6.61
CA PRO A 9 19.68 -3.59 6.25
C PRO A 9 19.42 -4.99 6.84
N GLU A 10 20.46 -5.83 6.87
CA GLU A 10 20.43 -7.18 7.44
C GLU A 10 20.19 -7.19 8.97
N ILE A 11 20.90 -6.33 9.71
CA ILE A 11 20.75 -6.26 11.17
C ILE A 11 19.35 -5.75 11.54
N TRP A 12 18.84 -4.78 10.78
CA TRP A 12 17.46 -4.31 10.94
C TRP A 12 16.43 -5.42 10.68
N LEU A 13 16.63 -6.21 9.62
CA LEU A 13 15.77 -7.35 9.32
C LEU A 13 15.78 -8.36 10.47
N LEU A 14 16.96 -8.72 10.99
CA LEU A 14 17.08 -9.66 12.10
C LEU A 14 16.41 -9.14 13.37
N LEU A 15 16.57 -7.86 13.69
CA LEU A 15 15.99 -7.25 14.87
C LEU A 15 14.45 -7.19 14.78
N THR A 16 13.93 -6.78 13.63
CA THR A 16 12.47 -6.74 13.38
C THR A 16 11.85 -8.13 13.34
N LEU A 17 12.56 -9.12 12.78
CA LEU A 17 12.17 -10.53 12.80
C LEU A 17 12.13 -11.06 14.23
N LEU A 18 13.21 -10.88 15.01
CA LEU A 18 13.29 -11.32 16.40
C LEU A 18 12.20 -10.69 17.26
N MET A 19 11.95 -9.39 17.07
CA MET A 19 10.90 -8.66 17.80
C MET A 19 9.51 -9.17 17.43
N SER A 20 9.25 -9.36 16.13
CA SER A 20 7.97 -9.90 15.65
C SER A 20 7.73 -11.32 16.13
N VAL A 21 8.77 -12.17 16.11
CA VAL A 21 8.72 -13.54 16.62
C VAL A 21 8.40 -13.55 18.11
N SER A 22 9.14 -12.76 18.90
CA SER A 22 8.97 -12.70 20.35
C SER A 22 7.57 -12.24 20.76
N ILE A 23 7.00 -11.28 20.03
CA ILE A 23 5.69 -10.70 20.36
C ILE A 23 4.53 -11.54 19.81
N PHE A 24 4.65 -12.16 18.64
CA PHE A 24 3.48 -12.71 17.93
C PHE A 24 3.51 -14.24 17.71
N VAL A 25 4.66 -14.91 17.81
CA VAL A 25 4.73 -16.38 17.62
C VAL A 25 4.07 -17.11 18.77
N SER A 26 3.29 -18.15 18.44
CA SER A 26 2.86 -19.14 19.43
C SER A 26 3.93 -20.22 19.57
N PHE A 27 4.64 -20.21 20.69
CA PHE A 27 5.62 -21.26 21.00
C PHE A 27 4.95 -22.60 21.36
N ARG A 28 3.68 -22.58 21.79
CA ARG A 28 2.92 -23.80 22.11
C ARG A 28 2.46 -24.56 20.85
N ARG A 29 2.33 -23.88 19.72
CA ARG A 29 1.83 -24.45 18.45
C ARG A 29 2.65 -23.90 17.27
N PRO A 30 3.87 -24.42 17.04
CA PRO A 30 4.79 -23.86 16.05
C PRO A 30 4.21 -23.88 14.63
N TRP A 31 3.47 -24.94 14.26
CA TRP A 31 2.88 -25.12 12.92
C TRP A 31 1.46 -24.51 12.77
N SER A 32 1.15 -23.45 13.51
CA SER A 32 -0.14 -22.79 13.38
C SER A 32 -0.21 -21.92 12.12
N LEU A 33 -1.40 -21.81 11.50
CA LEU A 33 -1.65 -20.87 10.40
C LEU A 33 -1.23 -19.43 10.73
N ARG A 34 -1.35 -19.05 12.01
CA ARG A 34 -0.83 -17.79 12.53
C ARG A 34 0.68 -17.63 12.34
N ASN A 35 1.46 -18.63 12.74
CA ASN A 35 2.92 -18.53 12.66
C ASN A 35 3.37 -18.58 11.19
N LEU A 36 2.63 -19.32 10.35
CA LEU A 36 2.82 -19.28 8.90
C LEU A 36 2.56 -17.88 8.33
N ASP A 37 1.45 -17.23 8.71
CA ASP A 37 1.15 -15.85 8.25
C ASP A 37 2.26 -14.87 8.69
N LEU A 38 2.79 -15.02 9.90
CA LEU A 38 3.92 -14.21 10.36
C LEU A 38 5.21 -14.49 9.56
N LEU A 39 5.53 -15.75 9.27
CA LEU A 39 6.67 -16.10 8.41
C LEU A 39 6.51 -15.54 7.00
N LEU A 40 5.30 -15.67 6.42
CA LEU A 40 4.98 -15.12 5.10
C LEU A 40 5.17 -13.59 5.06
N LEU A 41 4.92 -12.87 6.17
CA LEU A 41 5.19 -11.43 6.22
C LEU A 41 6.68 -11.12 6.04
N PHE A 42 7.58 -12.03 6.42
CA PHE A 42 9.03 -11.85 6.25
C PHE A 42 9.59 -12.49 4.97
N VAL A 43 8.81 -13.30 4.25
CA VAL A 43 9.25 -13.92 2.97
C VAL A 43 9.61 -12.86 1.92
N LEU A 44 8.94 -11.70 1.90
CA LEU A 44 9.25 -10.64 0.94
C LEU A 44 10.52 -9.85 1.32
N ALA A 45 10.94 -9.91 2.59
CA ALA A 45 11.98 -9.03 3.11
C ALA A 45 13.36 -9.23 2.46
N PRO A 46 13.85 -10.46 2.20
CA PRO A 46 15.11 -10.65 1.48
C PRO A 46 15.11 -10.01 0.09
N GLY A 47 14.00 -10.15 -0.66
CA GLY A 47 13.86 -9.56 -1.99
C GLY A 47 13.85 -8.03 -1.95
N ILE A 48 13.12 -7.43 -1.00
CA ILE A 48 13.13 -5.98 -0.79
C ILE A 48 14.53 -5.51 -0.39
N MET A 49 15.18 -6.17 0.57
CA MET A 49 16.51 -5.76 1.06
C MET A 49 17.59 -5.86 -0.01
N ALA A 50 17.53 -6.86 -0.89
CA ALA A 50 18.46 -6.98 -2.01
C ALA A 50 18.31 -5.83 -3.03
N LEU A 51 17.17 -5.14 -3.04
CA LEU A 51 16.93 -3.95 -3.87
C LEU A 51 17.23 -2.63 -3.13
N VAL A 52 17.45 -2.65 -1.81
CA VAL A 52 17.79 -1.46 -1.02
C VAL A 52 19.26 -1.10 -1.27
N GLY A 53 19.52 0.11 -1.78
CA GLY A 53 20.89 0.62 -1.91
C GLY A 53 21.76 -0.06 -2.98
N GLY A 54 21.17 -0.84 -3.89
CA GLY A 54 21.90 -1.47 -4.99
C GLY A 54 22.29 -0.46 -6.07
N GLU A 55 23.56 -0.01 -6.06
CA GLU A 55 24.20 0.76 -7.15
C GLU A 55 24.74 -0.16 -8.29
N GLY A 56 24.34 -1.42 -8.35
CA GLY A 56 24.80 -2.41 -9.33
C GLY A 56 23.70 -2.91 -10.27
N GLU A 57 24.09 -3.51 -11.40
CA GLU A 57 23.19 -4.09 -12.42
C GLU A 57 21.97 -4.78 -11.80
N THR A 58 20.79 -4.27 -12.16
CA THR A 58 19.49 -4.74 -11.68
C THR A 58 19.31 -6.22 -12.05
N THR A 59 19.66 -7.08 -11.10
CA THR A 59 19.51 -8.52 -11.30
C THR A 59 18.03 -8.88 -11.24
N ILE A 60 17.58 -9.81 -12.08
CA ILE A 60 16.17 -10.26 -12.12
C ILE A 60 15.78 -11.05 -10.84
N VAL A 61 16.77 -11.59 -10.12
CA VAL A 61 16.61 -12.50 -8.98
C VAL A 61 15.77 -11.92 -7.82
N PRO A 62 16.02 -10.70 -7.30
CA PRO A 62 15.19 -10.12 -6.24
C PRO A 62 13.74 -9.94 -6.67
N PHE A 63 13.48 -9.54 -7.93
CA PHE A 63 12.12 -9.42 -8.45
C PHE A 63 11.42 -10.78 -8.56
N LEU A 64 12.12 -11.83 -9.00
CA LEU A 64 11.59 -13.19 -9.00
C LEU A 64 11.23 -13.64 -7.57
N TRP A 65 12.09 -13.36 -6.59
CA TRP A 65 11.82 -13.67 -5.19
C TRP A 65 10.56 -12.96 -4.67
N LEU A 66 10.42 -11.67 -4.97
CA LEU A 66 9.23 -10.89 -4.63
C LEU A 66 7.99 -11.48 -5.29
N PHE A 67 8.04 -11.83 -6.57
CA PHE A 67 6.91 -12.45 -7.28
C PHE A 67 6.49 -13.78 -6.64
N VAL A 68 7.44 -14.64 -6.27
CA VAL A 68 7.14 -15.90 -5.56
C VAL A 68 6.50 -15.61 -4.21
N GLY A 69 7.07 -14.71 -3.41
CA GLY A 69 6.51 -14.33 -2.11
C GLY A 69 5.12 -13.70 -2.21
N THR A 70 4.89 -12.82 -3.18
CA THR A 70 3.60 -12.23 -3.50
C THR A 70 2.60 -13.30 -3.95
N GLY A 71 3.06 -14.31 -4.71
CA GLY A 71 2.25 -15.44 -5.14
C GLY A 71 1.79 -16.31 -3.97
N LEU A 72 2.67 -16.57 -3.00
CA LEU A 72 2.33 -17.26 -1.76
C LEU A 72 1.28 -16.48 -0.96
N TRP A 73 1.43 -15.16 -0.86
CA TRP A 73 0.42 -14.30 -0.23
C TRP A 73 -0.91 -14.28 -0.97
N LEU A 74 -0.89 -14.21 -2.30
CA LEU A 74 -2.08 -14.27 -3.13
C LEU A 74 -2.83 -15.59 -2.89
N LEU A 75 -2.12 -16.72 -2.96
CA LEU A 75 -2.68 -18.03 -2.64
C LEU A 75 -3.25 -18.05 -1.22
N ARG A 76 -2.51 -17.52 -0.24
CA ARG A 76 -2.95 -17.46 1.15
C ARG A 76 -4.23 -16.65 1.32
N CYS A 77 -4.39 -15.51 0.62
CA CYS A 77 -5.61 -14.70 0.60
C CYS A 77 -6.80 -15.42 -0.05
N LEU A 78 -6.57 -16.29 -1.04
CA LEU A 78 -7.62 -17.10 -1.66
C LEU A 78 -8.04 -18.28 -0.76
N VAL A 79 -7.07 -18.99 -0.18
CA VAL A 79 -7.30 -20.05 0.83
C VAL A 79 -8.09 -19.51 2.02
N ASP A 80 -7.86 -18.24 2.35
CA ASP A 80 -8.56 -17.50 3.39
C ASP A 80 -10.09 -17.57 3.28
N LEU A 81 -10.62 -17.59 2.05
CA LEU A 81 -12.06 -17.65 1.78
C LEU A 81 -12.67 -18.98 2.24
N GLY A 82 -11.87 -20.05 2.26
CA GLY A 82 -12.27 -21.39 2.67
C GLY A 82 -12.11 -21.68 4.17
N LEU A 83 -11.61 -20.73 4.98
CA LEU A 83 -11.34 -20.93 6.41
C LEU A 83 -12.49 -20.41 7.29
N PRO A 84 -13.43 -21.27 7.74
CA PRO A 84 -14.61 -20.85 8.52
C PRO A 84 -14.29 -20.42 9.95
N ARG A 85 -13.20 -20.95 10.54
CA ARG A 85 -12.71 -20.60 11.88
C ARG A 85 -11.20 -20.45 11.83
N ARG A 86 -10.70 -19.51 12.62
CA ARG A 86 -9.26 -19.22 12.69
C ARG A 86 -8.80 -19.14 14.13
N PRO A 87 -7.57 -19.58 14.43
CA PRO A 87 -6.94 -19.28 15.70
C PRO A 87 -6.73 -17.78 15.81
N VAL A 88 -7.19 -17.19 16.91
CA VAL A 88 -7.07 -15.76 17.19
C VAL A 88 -5.61 -15.43 17.45
N LEU A 89 -5.12 -14.32 16.88
CA LEU A 89 -3.76 -13.88 17.11
C LEU A 89 -3.66 -13.04 18.39
N GLU A 90 -3.42 -13.69 19.52
CA GLU A 90 -3.08 -13.02 20.76
C GLU A 90 -1.57 -12.74 20.82
N PRO A 91 -1.16 -11.47 21.05
CA PRO A 91 0.23 -11.13 21.28
C PRO A 91 0.70 -11.66 22.63
N ASN A 92 1.99 -11.95 22.74
CA ASN A 92 2.66 -12.31 23.99
C ASN A 92 2.90 -11.07 24.89
N LEU A 93 2.71 -9.86 24.34
CA LEU A 93 2.82 -8.60 25.07
C LEU A 93 1.43 -8.10 25.51
N ASN A 94 1.34 -7.57 26.73
CA ASN A 94 0.09 -6.99 27.25
C ASN A 94 -0.27 -5.67 26.55
N ALA A 95 -1.51 -5.20 26.73
CA ALA A 95 -2.00 -3.99 26.06
C ALA A 95 -1.20 -2.72 26.39
N PRO A 96 -0.79 -2.43 27.64
CA PRO A 96 0.07 -1.28 27.95
C PRO A 96 1.43 -1.34 27.23
N GLY A 97 2.09 -2.49 27.24
CA GLY A 97 3.37 -2.68 26.55
C GLY A 97 3.24 -2.50 25.04
N LEU A 98 2.18 -3.06 24.45
CA LEU A 98 1.88 -2.93 23.02
C LEU A 98 1.55 -1.48 22.62
N THR A 99 0.89 -0.73 23.51
CA THR A 99 0.59 0.70 23.32
C THR A 99 1.87 1.53 23.39
N CYS A 100 2.72 1.28 24.39
CA CYS A 100 4.01 1.95 24.54
C CYS A 100 4.91 1.69 23.31
N LEU A 101 5.01 0.43 22.88
CA LEU A 101 5.75 0.06 21.67
C LEU A 101 5.20 0.79 20.44
N SER A 102 3.89 0.75 20.23
CA SER A 102 3.26 1.39 19.06
C SER A 102 3.47 2.90 19.06
N ALA A 103 3.32 3.56 20.22
CA ALA A 103 3.52 5.00 20.37
C ALA A 103 4.98 5.40 20.12
N GLY A 104 5.94 4.65 20.65
CA GLY A 104 7.37 4.86 20.39
C GLY A 104 7.72 4.65 18.93
N MET A 105 7.26 3.54 18.32
CA MET A 105 7.59 3.22 16.93
C MET A 105 6.97 4.21 15.94
N ILE A 106 5.73 4.67 16.13
CA ILE A 106 5.15 5.70 15.24
C ILE A 106 5.86 7.04 15.41
N ALA A 107 6.24 7.43 16.63
CA ALA A 107 7.01 8.65 16.85
C ALA A 107 8.37 8.58 16.16
N LEU A 108 9.06 7.44 16.24
CA LEU A 108 10.32 7.20 15.54
C LEU A 108 10.16 7.21 14.02
N LEU A 109 9.14 6.55 13.47
CA LEU A 109 8.89 6.55 12.02
C LEU A 109 8.56 7.95 11.50
N VAL A 110 7.73 8.72 12.20
CA VAL A 110 7.42 10.11 11.82
C VAL A 110 8.67 11.00 11.93
N ALA A 111 9.46 10.85 13.00
CA ALA A 111 10.73 11.56 13.14
C ALA A 111 11.70 11.19 12.02
N GLU A 112 11.84 9.91 11.68
CA GLU A 112 12.68 9.43 10.56
C GLU A 112 12.16 10.00 9.23
N THR A 113 10.84 10.02 9.00
CA THR A 113 10.23 10.63 7.79
C THR A 113 10.66 12.09 7.60
N ILE A 114 10.76 12.85 8.71
CA ILE A 114 11.11 14.27 8.70
C ILE A 114 12.63 14.47 8.61
N SER A 115 13.41 13.69 9.37
CA SER A 115 14.85 13.89 9.54
C SER A 115 15.72 13.17 8.51
N LEU A 116 15.21 12.15 7.82
CA LEU A 116 16.00 11.36 6.87
C LEU A 116 16.46 12.23 5.70
N PRO A 117 17.76 12.29 5.34
CA PRO A 117 18.21 13.04 4.19
C PRO A 117 17.48 12.61 2.91
N ILE A 118 17.21 13.56 2.01
CA ILE A 118 16.43 13.31 0.79
C ILE A 118 17.00 12.14 -0.02
N ARG A 119 18.31 12.18 -0.32
CA ARG A 119 19.01 11.16 -1.09
C ARG A 119 18.93 9.77 -0.46
N VAL A 120 19.10 9.69 0.85
CA VAL A 120 19.07 8.43 1.60
C VAL A 120 17.65 7.85 1.61
N GLY A 121 16.62 8.69 1.72
CA GLY A 121 15.23 8.25 1.67
C GLY A 121 14.81 7.70 0.31
N GLU A 122 15.29 8.29 -0.79
CA GLU A 122 15.02 7.79 -2.13
C GLU A 122 15.79 6.50 -2.42
N ALA A 123 17.08 6.44 -2.10
CA ALA A 123 17.91 5.25 -2.29
C ALA A 123 17.44 4.04 -1.46
N ARG A 124 16.73 4.30 -0.34
CA ARG A 124 16.18 3.24 0.50
C ARG A 124 14.88 2.65 -0.04
N ASN A 125 14.14 3.38 -0.88
CA ASN A 125 12.82 2.95 -1.35
C ASN A 125 12.92 2.18 -2.68
N PRO A 126 12.77 0.83 -2.69
CA PRO A 126 12.85 0.04 -3.91
C PRO A 126 11.67 0.25 -4.85
N ALA A 127 10.62 0.91 -4.38
CA ALA A 127 9.45 1.28 -5.17
C ALA A 127 9.55 2.69 -5.77
N ALA A 128 10.54 3.53 -5.44
CA ALA A 128 10.64 4.86 -6.05
C ALA A 128 10.79 4.74 -7.59
N SER A 129 10.10 5.56 -8.40
CA SER A 129 10.27 5.55 -9.86
C SER A 129 11.63 6.15 -10.28
N ASP A 130 12.26 5.59 -11.32
CA ASP A 130 13.56 6.06 -11.81
C ASP A 130 13.45 7.35 -12.66
N ASP A 131 12.26 7.59 -13.22
CA ASP A 131 11.92 8.82 -13.98
C ASP A 131 11.88 10.10 -13.13
N ARG A 132 12.29 10.05 -11.86
CA ARG A 132 12.60 11.26 -11.09
C ARG A 132 13.90 11.84 -11.64
N PRO A 133 13.90 12.98 -12.37
CA PRO A 133 15.11 13.46 -13.03
C PRO A 133 16.26 13.59 -12.04
N SER A 134 17.32 12.80 -12.22
CA SER A 134 18.51 12.76 -11.36
C SER A 134 19.26 14.10 -11.30
N ASP A 135 18.83 15.12 -12.05
CA ASP A 135 19.51 16.41 -12.25
C ASP A 135 19.66 17.29 -10.99
N ALA A 136 19.00 16.94 -9.88
CA ALA A 136 19.30 17.55 -8.57
C ALA A 136 20.67 17.11 -8.03
N HIS A 137 21.21 16.00 -8.55
CA HIS A 137 22.42 15.38 -8.04
C HIS A 137 23.68 16.17 -8.39
N GLU A 138 23.74 16.80 -9.56
CA GLU A 138 24.82 17.71 -9.96
C GLU A 138 24.66 19.13 -9.39
N ALA A 139 23.46 19.69 -9.41
CA ALA A 139 23.24 21.10 -9.04
C ALA A 139 23.47 21.39 -7.54
N VAL A 140 23.12 20.47 -6.64
CA VAL A 140 23.33 20.66 -5.19
C VAL A 140 24.76 20.28 -4.77
N GLY A 141 25.39 19.31 -5.46
CA GLY A 141 26.80 18.96 -5.25
C GLY A 141 27.77 20.04 -5.74
N ALA A 142 27.41 20.75 -6.82
CA ALA A 142 28.19 21.87 -7.34
C ALA A 142 28.25 23.08 -6.38
N VAL A 143 27.25 23.25 -5.50
CA VAL A 143 27.22 24.35 -4.52
C VAL A 143 28.08 24.06 -3.27
N SER A 144 28.44 22.79 -3.01
CA SER A 144 29.25 22.39 -1.83
C SER A 144 30.71 22.02 -2.14
N ARG A 145 31.15 22.02 -3.40
CA ARG A 145 32.58 21.90 -3.72
C ARG A 145 33.18 23.29 -3.81
N VAL A 146 33.84 23.73 -2.73
CA VAL A 146 34.85 24.80 -2.82
C VAL A 146 36.10 24.15 -3.44
N PRO A 147 36.55 24.54 -4.65
CA PRO A 147 37.77 24.00 -5.22
C PRO A 147 38.98 24.60 -4.50
N GLY A 148 39.81 23.73 -3.91
CA GLY A 148 41.22 24.03 -3.74
C GLY A 148 41.90 23.95 -5.10
N ASP A 149 42.34 25.10 -5.57
CA ASP A 149 43.39 25.40 -6.57
C ASP A 149 43.46 24.61 -7.90
N GLY A 150 43.55 25.36 -9.01
CA GLY A 150 44.07 24.86 -10.29
C GLY A 150 43.08 24.38 -11.37
N THR A 151 42.44 25.33 -12.05
CA THR A 151 42.07 25.28 -13.49
C THR A 151 41.34 24.05 -14.08
N VAL A 152 40.00 24.05 -14.06
CA VAL A 152 39.13 23.66 -15.19
C VAL A 152 37.84 24.49 -15.08
N GLY A 153 37.44 25.17 -16.15
CA GLY A 153 36.29 26.10 -16.14
C GLY A 153 34.94 25.38 -15.92
N PRO A 154 34.03 25.92 -15.08
CA PRO A 154 32.70 25.37 -14.91
C PRO A 154 31.81 25.75 -16.10
N LEU A 155 31.24 24.77 -16.79
CA LEU A 155 30.04 25.01 -17.59
C LEU A 155 28.87 25.20 -16.62
N PRO A 156 28.19 26.37 -16.60
CA PRO A 156 27.03 26.56 -15.76
C PRO A 156 25.86 25.76 -16.37
N VAL A 157 25.40 24.70 -15.71
CA VAL A 157 24.07 24.15 -15.94
C VAL A 157 23.08 25.19 -15.39
N PRO A 158 22.29 25.90 -16.23
CA PRO A 158 21.41 26.95 -15.75
C PRO A 158 20.16 26.32 -15.11
N THR A 159 20.26 25.85 -13.87
CA THR A 159 19.05 25.54 -13.09
C THR A 159 18.39 26.85 -12.70
N ARG A 160 17.26 27.18 -13.33
CA ARG A 160 16.47 28.37 -12.99
C ARG A 160 16.09 28.32 -11.49
N PRO A 161 16.26 29.42 -10.72
CA PRO A 161 15.99 29.44 -9.27
C PRO A 161 14.59 28.95 -8.86
N GLY A 162 13.61 29.11 -9.73
CA GLY A 162 12.24 28.63 -9.52
C GLY A 162 12.10 27.10 -9.53
N VAL A 163 12.92 26.38 -10.32
CA VAL A 163 12.81 24.92 -10.49
C VAL A 163 13.33 24.18 -9.26
N VAL A 164 14.44 24.66 -8.67
CA VAL A 164 15.02 24.08 -7.44
C VAL A 164 14.07 24.25 -6.24
N ARG A 165 13.51 25.45 -6.05
CA ARG A 165 12.52 25.70 -4.98
C ARG A 165 11.25 24.86 -5.14
N TRP A 166 10.75 24.75 -6.36
CA TRP A 166 9.54 23.98 -6.67
C TRP A 166 9.68 22.49 -6.31
N ARG A 167 10.83 21.88 -6.64
CA ARG A 167 11.08 20.46 -6.38
C ARG A 167 11.33 20.16 -4.90
N SER A 168 11.99 21.05 -4.17
CA SER A 168 12.14 20.92 -2.71
C SER A 168 10.79 20.93 -1.98
N THR A 169 9.83 21.75 -2.43
CA THR A 169 8.48 21.77 -1.85
C THR A 169 7.73 20.46 -2.08
N GLN A 170 7.84 19.85 -3.27
CA GLN A 170 7.21 18.57 -3.58
C GLN A 170 7.73 17.44 -2.69
N ILE A 171 9.04 17.38 -2.47
CA ILE A 171 9.66 16.35 -1.64
C ILE A 171 9.22 16.50 -0.18
N ILE A 172 9.16 17.73 0.34
CA ILE A 172 8.66 17.99 1.70
C ILE A 172 7.19 17.58 1.81
N LEU A 173 6.35 17.97 0.84
CA LEU A 173 4.93 17.64 0.85
C LEU A 173 4.69 16.13 0.73
N SER A 174 5.44 15.43 -0.11
CA SER A 174 5.45 13.97 -0.21
C SER A 174 5.77 13.32 1.14
N ARG A 175 6.78 13.81 1.86
CA ARG A 175 7.13 13.30 3.20
C ARG A 175 6.07 13.58 4.24
N VAL A 176 5.46 14.76 4.21
CA VAL A 176 4.32 15.08 5.08
C VAL A 176 3.15 14.13 4.78
N LEU A 177 2.84 13.91 3.49
CA LEU A 177 1.82 12.95 3.06
C LEU A 177 2.14 11.53 3.54
N ALA A 178 3.39 11.07 3.41
CA ALA A 178 3.83 9.76 3.87
C ALA A 178 3.66 9.62 5.39
N GLY A 179 4.12 10.61 6.18
CA GLY A 179 3.98 10.61 7.63
C GLY A 179 2.52 10.62 8.09
N VAL A 180 1.68 11.47 7.48
CA VAL A 180 0.23 11.52 7.75
C VAL A 180 -0.44 10.21 7.36
N ALA A 181 -0.04 9.59 6.25
CA ALA A 181 -0.59 8.33 5.80
C ALA A 181 -0.20 7.15 6.73
N HIS A 182 1.04 7.10 7.24
CA HIS A 182 1.43 6.14 8.29
C HIS A 182 0.56 6.26 9.53
N VAL A 183 0.36 7.49 10.03
CA VAL A 183 -0.54 7.76 11.16
C VAL A 183 -1.96 7.33 10.82
N GLY A 184 -2.44 7.62 9.61
CA GLY A 184 -3.76 7.22 9.12
C GLY A 184 -3.95 5.70 9.09
N VAL A 185 -2.96 4.96 8.61
CA VAL A 185 -2.96 3.48 8.61
C VAL A 185 -3.02 2.95 10.05
N VAL A 186 -2.14 3.42 10.93
CA VAL A 186 -2.06 2.97 12.34
C VAL A 186 -3.36 3.24 13.09
N VAL A 187 -3.87 4.47 13.01
CA VAL A 187 -5.16 4.85 13.60
C VAL A 187 -6.28 4.01 12.99
N GLY A 188 -6.25 3.81 11.67
CA GLY A 188 -7.23 3.00 10.96
C GLY A 188 -7.29 1.56 11.45
N LEU A 189 -6.13 0.89 11.60
CA LEU A 189 -6.02 -0.47 12.13
C LEU A 189 -6.58 -0.57 13.56
N ILE A 190 -6.26 0.40 14.43
CA ILE A 190 -6.77 0.46 15.81
C ILE A 190 -8.29 0.65 15.82
N LEU A 191 -8.82 1.60 15.03
CA LEU A 191 -10.25 1.90 14.95
C LEU A 191 -11.05 0.73 14.35
N LEU A 192 -10.52 0.03 13.34
CA LEU A 192 -11.11 -1.20 12.80
C LEU A 192 -11.20 -2.31 13.87
N GLY A 193 -10.12 -2.51 14.62
CA GLY A 193 -10.08 -3.45 15.74
C GLY A 193 -11.12 -3.15 16.82
N ARG A 194 -11.23 -1.87 17.22
CA ARG A 194 -12.19 -1.41 18.23
C ARG A 194 -13.63 -1.46 17.73
N GLY A 195 -13.88 -0.88 16.57
CA GLY A 195 -15.23 -0.65 16.04
C GLY A 195 -15.84 -1.89 15.41
N HIS A 196 -15.16 -2.44 14.41
CA HIS A 196 -15.69 -3.50 13.54
C HIS A 196 -15.36 -4.90 14.05
N PHE A 197 -14.15 -5.12 14.57
CA PHE A 197 -13.76 -6.41 15.12
C PHE A 197 -14.23 -6.62 16.57
N LYS A 198 -14.64 -5.54 17.27
CA LYS A 198 -14.99 -5.57 18.71
C LYS A 198 -13.90 -6.17 19.60
N ARG A 199 -12.64 -6.07 19.15
CA ARG A 199 -11.45 -6.60 19.81
C ARG A 199 -10.34 -5.56 19.73
N PRO A 200 -10.25 -4.65 20.71
CA PRO A 200 -9.28 -3.55 20.69
C PRO A 200 -7.83 -4.04 20.58
N ILE A 201 -7.50 -5.13 21.29
CA ILE A 201 -6.16 -5.73 21.28
C ILE A 201 -5.77 -6.21 19.88
N ALA A 202 -6.71 -6.74 19.08
CA ALA A 202 -6.40 -7.19 17.72
C ALA A 202 -6.02 -6.03 16.79
N GLY A 203 -6.73 -4.89 16.89
CA GLY A 203 -6.38 -3.68 16.12
C GLY A 203 -5.05 -3.07 16.58
N LEU A 204 -4.82 -3.01 17.89
CA LEU A 204 -3.54 -2.55 18.44
C LEU A 204 -2.37 -3.47 18.04
N SER A 205 -2.62 -4.78 17.96
CA SER A 205 -1.63 -5.78 17.53
C SER A 205 -1.30 -5.65 16.04
N ALA A 206 -2.31 -5.44 15.20
CA ALA A 206 -2.11 -5.16 13.78
C ALA A 206 -1.30 -3.88 13.58
N ALA A 207 -1.60 -2.82 14.32
CA ALA A 207 -0.84 -1.57 14.28
C ALA A 207 0.60 -1.73 14.78
N ALA A 208 0.82 -2.44 15.89
CA ALA A 208 2.15 -2.73 16.39
C ALA A 208 2.96 -3.55 15.37
N LEU A 209 2.38 -4.60 14.77
CA LEU A 209 3.07 -5.39 13.76
C LEU A 209 3.39 -4.57 12.51
N TYR A 210 2.46 -3.74 12.02
CA TYR A 210 2.72 -2.80 10.92
C TYR A 210 3.96 -1.92 11.17
N LEU A 211 4.04 -1.33 12.36
CA LEU A 211 5.11 -0.42 12.76
C LEU A 211 6.47 -1.11 12.92
N VAL A 212 6.47 -2.41 13.23
CA VAL A 212 7.67 -3.20 13.51
C VAL A 212 8.22 -3.88 12.26
N LEU A 213 7.36 -4.18 11.28
CA LEU A 213 7.80 -4.83 10.05
C LEU A 213 8.86 -4.00 9.31
N PRO A 214 9.85 -4.65 8.67
CA PRO A 214 10.96 -3.94 8.05
C PRO A 214 10.51 -2.96 6.96
N TYR A 215 9.42 -3.26 6.25
CA TYR A 215 8.87 -2.47 5.14
C TYR A 215 8.49 -1.05 5.54
N SER A 216 7.88 -0.86 6.72
CA SER A 216 7.40 0.48 7.16
C SER A 216 8.55 1.47 7.35
N ARG A 217 9.76 0.95 7.64
CA ARG A 217 10.98 1.75 7.75
C ARG A 217 11.74 1.88 6.43
N ILE A 218 11.79 0.82 5.61
CA ILE A 218 12.47 0.85 4.30
C ILE A 218 11.80 1.87 3.38
N GLU A 219 10.49 1.80 3.28
CA GLU A 219 9.68 2.61 2.37
C GLU A 219 9.00 3.77 3.14
N VAL A 220 9.67 4.27 4.20
CA VAL A 220 9.10 5.22 5.16
C VAL A 220 8.62 6.53 4.52
N VAL A 221 9.28 6.96 3.45
CA VAL A 221 8.96 8.20 2.70
C VAL A 221 8.05 7.97 1.50
N ASP A 222 7.57 6.75 1.25
CA ASP A 222 6.79 6.43 0.04
C ASP A 222 5.31 6.82 0.16
N SER A 223 5.02 8.09 -0.08
CA SER A 223 3.63 8.58 -0.18
C SER A 223 2.84 7.94 -1.32
N GLY A 224 3.50 7.37 -2.33
CA GLY A 224 2.85 6.71 -3.45
C GLY A 224 2.04 5.50 -3.02
N GLN A 225 2.61 4.67 -2.14
CA GLN A 225 1.92 3.50 -1.59
C GLN A 225 1.10 3.81 -0.34
N LEU A 226 1.61 4.69 0.52
CA LEU A 226 1.02 4.95 1.83
C LEU A 226 -0.33 5.68 1.74
N VAL A 227 -0.44 6.67 0.86
CA VAL A 227 -1.69 7.43 0.66
C VAL A 227 -2.85 6.51 0.26
N PRO A 228 -2.74 5.70 -0.82
CA PRO A 228 -3.80 4.78 -1.19
C PRO A 228 -4.03 3.70 -0.13
N ALA A 229 -2.99 3.20 0.55
CA ALA A 229 -3.16 2.25 1.66
C ALA A 229 -4.02 2.84 2.80
N ALA A 230 -3.73 4.08 3.21
CA ALA A 230 -4.51 4.81 4.22
C ALA A 230 -5.96 5.05 3.77
N LEU A 231 -6.17 5.43 2.51
CA LEU A 231 -7.50 5.62 1.93
C LEU A 231 -8.30 4.31 1.89
N ILE A 232 -7.68 3.18 1.54
CA ILE A 232 -8.33 1.86 1.51
C ILE A 232 -8.69 1.41 2.94
N VAL A 233 -7.80 1.60 3.91
CA VAL A 233 -8.10 1.35 5.33
C VAL A 233 -9.24 2.25 5.82
N GLY A 234 -9.25 3.53 5.41
CA GLY A 234 -10.35 4.46 5.67
C GLY A 234 -11.67 4.02 5.04
N ALA A 235 -11.64 3.51 3.80
CA ALA A 235 -12.83 2.95 3.15
C ALA A 235 -13.40 1.77 3.94
N LEU A 236 -12.55 0.93 4.53
CA LEU A 236 -12.99 -0.16 5.42
C LEU A 236 -13.59 0.35 6.73
N LEU A 237 -13.14 1.49 7.28
CA LEU A 237 -13.83 2.10 8.42
C LEU A 237 -15.25 2.55 8.04
N TRP A 238 -15.41 3.08 6.84
CA TRP A 238 -16.68 3.59 6.32
C TRP A 238 -17.43 2.60 5.42
N TYR A 239 -17.16 1.29 5.51
CA TYR A 239 -17.77 0.31 4.60
C TYR A 239 -19.32 0.29 4.69
N GLU A 240 -19.89 0.75 5.80
CA GLU A 240 -21.35 0.87 5.98
C GLU A 240 -21.94 2.10 5.27
N ARG A 241 -21.12 3.01 4.75
CA ARG A 241 -21.53 4.21 4.02
C ARG A 241 -20.99 4.16 2.59
N PRO A 242 -21.73 3.60 1.62
CA PRO A 242 -21.23 3.28 0.29
C PRO A 242 -20.64 4.48 -0.45
N VAL A 243 -21.23 5.67 -0.29
CA VAL A 243 -20.70 6.90 -0.90
C VAL A 243 -19.32 7.25 -0.35
N ARG A 244 -19.11 7.22 0.98
CA ARG A 244 -17.81 7.56 1.58
C ARG A 244 -16.73 6.54 1.24
N ALA A 245 -17.08 5.25 1.27
CA ALA A 245 -16.19 4.20 0.82
C ALA A 245 -15.84 4.37 -0.68
N GLY A 246 -16.84 4.72 -1.51
CA GLY A 246 -16.66 4.99 -2.93
C GLY A 246 -15.71 6.16 -3.20
N LEU A 247 -15.88 7.28 -2.51
CA LEU A 247 -14.97 8.43 -2.62
C LEU A 247 -13.52 8.05 -2.27
N ALA A 248 -13.33 7.29 -1.18
CA ALA A 248 -12.01 6.87 -0.74
C ALA A 248 -11.34 5.87 -1.70
N ILE A 249 -12.06 4.85 -2.18
CA ILE A 249 -11.53 3.89 -3.16
C ILE A 249 -11.30 4.55 -4.52
N GLY A 250 -12.19 5.44 -4.96
CA GLY A 250 -12.03 6.21 -6.20
C GLY A 250 -10.79 7.09 -6.16
N LEU A 251 -10.53 7.77 -5.03
CA LEU A 251 -9.31 8.56 -4.85
C LEU A 251 -8.06 7.68 -4.80
N ALA A 252 -8.12 6.53 -4.11
CA ALA A 252 -7.01 5.58 -4.08
C ALA A 252 -6.68 5.03 -5.49
N ALA A 253 -7.70 4.73 -6.29
CA ALA A 253 -7.56 4.29 -7.69
C ALA A 253 -7.00 5.40 -8.61
N GLY A 254 -7.36 6.66 -8.34
CA GLY A 254 -6.80 7.82 -9.05
C GLY A 254 -5.35 8.11 -8.67
N TRP A 255 -4.93 7.76 -7.45
CA TRP A 255 -3.54 7.93 -6.99
C TRP A 255 -2.64 6.77 -7.42
N MET A 256 -3.14 5.54 -7.35
CA MET A 256 -2.41 4.32 -7.69
C MET A 256 -3.31 3.39 -8.54
N PRO A 257 -2.91 3.07 -9.79
CA PRO A 257 -3.71 2.25 -10.72
C PRO A 257 -4.13 0.88 -10.18
N ALA A 258 -3.35 0.27 -9.29
CA ALA A 258 -3.70 -0.95 -8.57
C ALA A 258 -5.08 -0.88 -7.88
N GLY A 259 -5.50 0.32 -7.45
CA GLY A 259 -6.80 0.55 -6.84
C GLY A 259 -7.99 0.39 -7.79
N ILE A 260 -7.79 0.44 -9.12
CA ILE A 260 -8.88 0.31 -10.11
C ILE A 260 -9.55 -1.07 -9.99
N GLY A 261 -8.77 -2.13 -9.75
CA GLY A 261 -9.32 -3.48 -9.55
C GLY A 261 -10.21 -3.61 -8.30
N LEU A 262 -10.11 -2.68 -7.35
CA LEU A 262 -10.99 -2.65 -6.18
C LEU A 262 -12.40 -2.16 -6.54
N LEU A 263 -12.58 -1.38 -7.61
CA LEU A 263 -13.87 -0.81 -7.98
C LEU A 263 -14.92 -1.90 -8.27
N PRO A 264 -14.66 -2.89 -9.16
CA PRO A 264 -15.63 -3.97 -9.40
C PRO A 264 -15.84 -4.86 -8.17
N LEU A 265 -14.77 -5.14 -7.41
CA LEU A 265 -14.84 -5.93 -6.18
C LEU A 265 -15.79 -5.30 -5.15
N TRP A 266 -15.61 -4.01 -4.86
CA TRP A 266 -16.43 -3.29 -3.88
C TRP A 266 -17.83 -2.99 -4.41
N PHE A 267 -17.99 -2.74 -5.71
CA PHE A 267 -19.30 -2.63 -6.33
C PHE A 267 -20.13 -3.91 -6.12
N GLY A 268 -19.52 -5.09 -6.30
CA GLY A 268 -20.15 -6.39 -6.05
C GLY A 268 -20.34 -6.74 -4.57
N PHE A 269 -19.65 -6.06 -3.64
CA PHE A 269 -19.89 -6.17 -2.21
C PHE A 269 -21.21 -5.48 -1.80
N TYR A 270 -21.48 -4.30 -2.36
CA TYR A 270 -22.74 -3.60 -2.17
C TYR A 270 -23.86 -4.18 -3.04
N ARG A 271 -25.13 -3.92 -2.69
CA ARG A 271 -26.29 -4.40 -3.46
C ARG A 271 -27.35 -3.33 -3.64
N GLY A 272 -28.12 -3.46 -4.72
CA GLY A 272 -29.22 -2.55 -5.05
C GLY A 272 -28.76 -1.09 -5.18
N ARG A 273 -29.53 -0.16 -4.64
CA ARG A 273 -29.24 1.29 -4.70
C ARG A 273 -27.90 1.67 -4.07
N GLN A 274 -27.41 0.90 -3.10
CA GLN A 274 -26.12 1.17 -2.45
C GLN A 274 -24.92 0.87 -3.35
N ALA A 275 -25.02 -0.14 -4.22
CA ALA A 275 -23.97 -0.43 -5.20
C ALA A 275 -23.81 0.75 -6.17
N TRP A 276 -24.92 1.31 -6.64
CA TRP A 276 -24.91 2.52 -7.48
C TRP A 276 -24.42 3.76 -6.72
N GLY A 277 -24.73 3.88 -5.43
CA GLY A 277 -24.17 4.94 -4.58
C GLY A 277 -22.65 4.86 -4.46
N PHE A 278 -22.09 3.66 -4.28
CA PHE A 278 -20.65 3.43 -4.28
C PHE A 278 -20.04 3.65 -5.66
N GLY A 279 -20.62 3.05 -6.70
CA GLY A 279 -20.13 3.11 -8.08
C GLY A 279 -20.12 4.52 -8.61
N GLY A 280 -21.22 5.26 -8.43
CA GLY A 280 -21.31 6.67 -8.84
C GLY A 280 -20.27 7.53 -8.12
N ALA A 281 -20.10 7.38 -6.80
CA ALA A 281 -19.12 8.17 -6.04
C ALA A 281 -17.67 7.86 -6.46
N SER A 282 -17.33 6.59 -6.59
CA SER A 282 -15.98 6.15 -6.94
C SER A 282 -15.59 6.50 -8.38
N LEU A 283 -16.49 6.28 -9.35
CA LEU A 283 -16.25 6.65 -10.75
C LEU A 283 -16.21 8.17 -10.93
N SER A 284 -17.01 8.94 -10.19
CA SER A 284 -16.97 10.41 -10.23
C SER A 284 -15.62 10.94 -9.76
N VAL A 285 -15.10 10.43 -8.64
CA VAL A 285 -13.79 10.86 -8.12
C VAL A 285 -12.66 10.42 -9.04
N LEU A 286 -12.68 9.17 -9.51
CA LEU A 286 -11.67 8.69 -10.47
C LEU A 286 -11.70 9.53 -11.75
N GLY A 287 -12.88 9.80 -12.30
CA GLY A 287 -13.06 10.65 -13.48
C GLY A 287 -12.58 12.08 -13.24
N LEU A 288 -12.81 12.64 -12.05
CA LEU A 288 -12.29 13.95 -11.66
C LEU A 288 -10.76 13.96 -11.59
N CYS A 289 -10.13 12.96 -10.98
CA CYS A 289 -8.66 12.84 -10.91
C CYS A 289 -8.05 12.75 -12.31
N VAL A 290 -8.60 11.88 -13.17
CA VAL A 290 -8.13 11.68 -14.54
C VAL A 290 -8.37 12.95 -15.39
N GLY A 291 -9.55 13.55 -15.28
CA GLY A 291 -9.92 14.77 -15.99
C GLY A 291 -9.05 15.97 -15.58
N ALA A 292 -8.83 16.15 -14.28
CA ALA A 292 -7.95 17.20 -13.76
C ALA A 292 -6.49 16.99 -14.19
N GLY A 293 -6.00 15.75 -14.15
CA GLY A 293 -4.65 15.42 -14.64
C GLY A 293 -4.45 15.73 -16.13
N ARG A 294 -5.46 15.50 -16.96
CA ARG A 294 -5.41 15.83 -18.40
C ARG A 294 -5.60 17.31 -18.70
N ALA A 295 -6.51 17.97 -17.99
CA ALA A 295 -6.79 19.40 -18.19
C ALA A 295 -5.63 20.29 -17.69
N PHE A 296 -4.91 19.84 -16.65
CA PHE A 296 -3.85 20.60 -16.01
C PHE A 296 -2.56 19.76 -15.88
N PRO A 297 -1.72 19.65 -16.93
CA PRO A 297 -0.44 18.92 -16.87
C PRO A 297 0.52 19.33 -15.73
N PRO A 298 0.53 20.58 -15.23
CA PRO A 298 1.28 20.89 -14.01
C PRO A 298 0.78 20.13 -12.78
N LEU A 299 -0.53 19.92 -12.66
CA LEU A 299 -1.13 19.21 -11.53
C LEU A 299 -0.79 17.71 -11.55
N SER A 300 -0.78 17.08 -12.74
CA SER A 300 -0.37 15.68 -12.87
C SER A 300 1.10 15.51 -12.44
N ARG A 301 1.99 16.39 -12.91
CA ARG A 301 3.40 16.40 -12.49
C ARG A 301 3.59 16.61 -10.99
N TRP A 302 2.74 17.41 -10.35
CA TRP A 302 2.75 17.53 -8.89
C TRP A 302 2.33 16.23 -8.21
N ALA A 303 1.27 15.58 -8.69
CA ALA A 303 0.81 14.30 -8.15
C ALA A 303 1.89 13.21 -8.31
N GLU A 304 2.48 13.10 -9.49
CA GLU A 304 3.60 12.18 -9.79
C GLU A 304 4.82 12.46 -8.90
N ALA A 305 5.19 13.74 -8.74
CA ALA A 305 6.27 14.13 -7.82
C ALA A 305 5.96 13.80 -6.35
N MET A 306 4.68 13.70 -5.97
CA MET A 306 4.24 13.23 -4.66
C MET A 306 4.03 11.71 -4.59
N GLY A 307 4.33 10.95 -5.66
CA GLY A 307 4.30 9.49 -5.70
C GLY A 307 3.03 8.88 -6.30
N ALA A 308 2.09 9.68 -6.82
CA ALA A 308 1.01 9.13 -7.63
C ALA A 308 1.57 8.48 -8.91
N ARG A 309 0.90 7.46 -9.44
CA ARG A 309 1.35 6.74 -10.64
C ARG A 309 0.34 6.80 -11.77
N GLY A 310 0.84 6.93 -12.98
CA GLY A 310 0.03 6.93 -14.20
C GLY A 310 -0.41 5.54 -14.66
N LEU A 311 -1.47 5.47 -15.47
CA LEU A 311 -1.89 4.22 -16.15
C LEU A 311 -0.83 3.68 -17.11
N ALA A 312 -0.06 4.56 -17.73
CA ALA A 312 1.04 4.19 -18.64
C ALA A 312 2.20 3.55 -17.89
N GLU A 313 2.61 4.13 -16.75
CA GLU A 313 3.65 3.59 -15.86
C GLU A 313 3.25 2.24 -15.25
N ALA A 314 1.98 2.07 -14.87
CA ALA A 314 1.47 0.77 -14.45
C ALA A 314 1.46 -0.23 -15.61
N GLY A 315 1.45 0.25 -16.85
CA GLY A 315 1.35 -0.58 -18.05
C GLY A 315 -0.05 -1.14 -18.25
N LEU A 316 -1.10 -0.38 -17.93
CA LEU A 316 -2.48 -0.78 -18.21
C LEU A 316 -2.91 -0.47 -19.67
N LEU A 317 -2.09 0.29 -20.41
CA LEU A 317 -2.34 0.72 -21.79
C LEU A 317 -1.29 0.12 -22.74
N PRO A 318 -1.60 -1.00 -23.41
CA PRO A 318 -0.70 -1.62 -24.40
C PRO A 318 -0.30 -0.66 -25.52
N GLY A 319 1.00 -0.55 -25.80
CA GLY A 319 1.59 0.31 -26.84
C GLY A 319 1.89 1.75 -26.40
N LEU A 320 1.56 2.13 -25.15
CA LEU A 320 1.84 3.45 -24.57
C LEU A 320 2.78 3.36 -23.37
N GLU A 321 3.45 2.21 -23.19
CA GLU A 321 4.31 1.98 -22.03
C GLU A 321 5.66 2.69 -22.19
N PRO A 322 6.19 3.29 -21.10
CA PRO A 322 7.55 3.81 -21.08
C PRO A 322 8.57 2.66 -21.14
N THR A 323 9.79 2.96 -21.57
CA THR A 323 10.91 2.02 -21.52
C THR A 323 11.24 1.68 -20.06
N THR A 324 11.09 0.41 -19.67
CA THR A 324 11.40 -0.05 -18.31
C THR A 324 12.89 0.02 -18.02
N THR A 325 13.28 0.70 -16.95
CA THR A 325 14.65 0.71 -16.43
C THR A 325 14.89 -0.40 -15.40
N ALA A 326 13.85 -0.81 -14.66
CA ALA A 326 13.95 -1.82 -13.61
C ALA A 326 12.63 -2.59 -13.35
N GLY A 327 12.72 -3.91 -13.22
CA GLY A 327 11.59 -4.78 -12.85
C GLY A 327 11.76 -6.20 -13.39
N LEU A 328 10.81 -7.09 -13.09
CA LEU A 328 10.83 -8.44 -13.70
C LEU A 328 10.74 -8.39 -15.23
N TRP A 329 9.93 -7.46 -15.73
CA TRP A 329 9.67 -7.29 -17.16
C TRP A 329 10.75 -6.50 -17.88
N SER A 330 11.77 -5.99 -17.19
CA SER A 330 12.84 -5.21 -17.83
C SER A 330 13.68 -6.08 -18.76
N GLY A 331 13.83 -5.66 -20.01
CA GLY A 331 14.57 -6.40 -21.04
C GLY A 331 13.77 -7.54 -21.68
N ILE A 332 12.51 -7.73 -21.30
CA ILE A 332 11.57 -8.66 -21.94
C ILE A 332 10.58 -7.84 -22.76
N ASP A 333 10.14 -8.36 -23.91
CA ASP A 333 9.07 -7.72 -24.67
C ASP A 333 7.81 -7.56 -23.78
N PRO A 334 7.29 -6.33 -23.61
CA PRO A 334 6.10 -6.07 -22.80
C PRO A 334 4.88 -6.92 -23.19
N ALA A 335 4.80 -7.46 -24.40
CA ALA A 335 3.73 -8.37 -24.82
C ALA A 335 3.60 -9.62 -23.94
N TYR A 336 4.71 -10.15 -23.38
CA TYR A 336 4.69 -11.36 -22.54
C TYR A 336 3.94 -11.19 -21.21
N ARG A 337 3.64 -9.95 -20.79
CA ARG A 337 2.84 -9.69 -19.58
C ARG A 337 1.33 -9.71 -19.86
N LEU A 338 0.90 -9.66 -21.12
CA LEU A 338 -0.53 -9.62 -21.47
C LEU A 338 -1.32 -10.82 -20.92
N PRO A 339 -0.81 -12.08 -20.97
CA PRO A 339 -1.49 -13.20 -20.33
C PRO A 339 -1.68 -13.00 -18.81
N VAL A 340 -0.68 -12.40 -18.13
CA VAL A 340 -0.74 -12.09 -16.69
C VAL A 340 -1.77 -11.00 -16.41
N LEU A 341 -1.81 -9.96 -17.24
CA LEU A 341 -2.84 -8.91 -17.16
C LEU A 341 -4.25 -9.48 -17.41
N ILE A 342 -4.42 -10.36 -18.39
CA ILE A 342 -5.69 -11.05 -18.67
C ILE A 342 -6.11 -11.90 -17.47
N ALA A 343 -5.19 -12.66 -16.88
CA ALA A 343 -5.45 -13.44 -15.67
C ALA A 343 -5.86 -12.55 -14.48
N TYR A 344 -5.22 -11.39 -14.32
CA TYR A 344 -5.61 -10.39 -13.32
C TYR A 344 -7.01 -9.83 -13.57
N LEU A 345 -7.34 -9.46 -14.82
CA LEU A 345 -8.67 -8.97 -15.17
C LEU A 345 -9.74 -10.05 -14.96
N ALA A 346 -9.44 -11.31 -15.29
CA ALA A 346 -10.30 -12.44 -15.01
C ALA A 346 -10.50 -12.63 -13.49
N LEU A 347 -9.43 -12.53 -12.69
CA LEU A 347 -9.52 -12.54 -11.23
C LEU A 347 -10.46 -11.42 -10.74
N VAL A 348 -10.26 -10.17 -11.17
CA VAL A 348 -11.10 -9.02 -10.79
C VAL A 348 -12.57 -9.27 -11.13
N LEU A 349 -12.85 -9.79 -12.34
CA LEU A 349 -14.21 -10.13 -12.75
C LEU A 349 -14.81 -11.22 -11.86
N VAL A 350 -14.08 -12.31 -11.62
CA VAL A 350 -14.53 -13.42 -10.78
C VAL A 350 -14.81 -12.93 -9.36
N VAL A 351 -13.88 -12.19 -8.75
CA VAL A 351 -14.05 -11.71 -7.37
C VAL A 351 -15.09 -10.62 -7.25
N SER A 352 -15.45 -9.90 -8.33
CA SER A 352 -16.58 -8.96 -8.30
C SER A 352 -17.90 -9.69 -8.06
N ILE A 353 -18.09 -10.86 -8.67
CA ILE A 353 -19.33 -11.64 -8.60
C ILE A 353 -19.29 -12.63 -7.43
N TRP A 354 -18.19 -13.36 -7.26
CA TRP A 354 -18.02 -14.44 -6.30
C TRP A 354 -17.08 -14.06 -5.15
N PRO A 355 -17.37 -14.40 -3.88
CA PRO A 355 -18.62 -14.96 -3.38
C PRO A 355 -19.81 -14.00 -3.62
N LEU A 356 -21.00 -14.55 -3.86
CA LEU A 356 -22.20 -13.74 -4.14
C LEU A 356 -22.58 -12.82 -2.97
N ARG A 357 -22.41 -13.30 -1.73
CA ARG A 357 -22.79 -12.57 -0.52
C ARG A 357 -21.57 -12.34 0.37
N LYS A 358 -20.69 -11.46 -0.09
CA LYS A 358 -19.44 -11.10 0.59
C LYS A 358 -19.67 -10.58 2.00
N ASN A 359 -18.92 -11.08 2.96
CA ASN A 359 -18.80 -10.49 4.29
C ASN A 359 -17.55 -9.56 4.36
N LEU A 360 -17.41 -8.80 5.44
CA LEU A 360 -16.31 -7.84 5.60
C LEU A 360 -14.93 -8.54 5.60
N GLY A 361 -14.84 -9.76 6.13
CA GLY A 361 -13.60 -10.54 6.07
C GLY A 361 -13.24 -10.92 4.63
N GLU A 362 -14.18 -11.47 3.87
CA GLU A 362 -13.98 -11.78 2.45
C GLU A 362 -13.60 -10.52 1.66
N LEU A 363 -14.22 -9.37 1.94
CA LEU A 363 -13.86 -8.09 1.32
C LEU A 363 -12.40 -7.69 1.60
N ILE A 364 -11.94 -7.82 2.85
CA ILE A 364 -10.55 -7.52 3.24
C ILE A 364 -9.58 -8.46 2.51
N ALA A 365 -9.86 -9.78 2.51
CA ALA A 365 -8.99 -10.77 1.88
C ALA A 365 -8.94 -10.62 0.36
N LEU A 366 -10.09 -10.38 -0.29
CA LEU A 366 -10.15 -10.15 -1.73
C LEU A 366 -9.55 -8.81 -2.14
N SER A 367 -9.68 -7.77 -1.30
CA SER A 367 -9.01 -6.49 -1.57
C SER A 367 -7.49 -6.66 -1.51
N ALA A 368 -6.97 -7.41 -0.53
CA ALA A 368 -5.55 -7.76 -0.46
C ALA A 368 -5.13 -8.59 -1.70
N ALA A 369 -5.92 -9.60 -2.07
CA ALA A 369 -5.65 -10.45 -3.23
C ALA A 369 -5.59 -9.65 -4.54
N VAL A 370 -6.51 -8.71 -4.75
CA VAL A 370 -6.50 -7.85 -5.95
C VAL A 370 -5.27 -6.94 -5.97
N LEU A 371 -4.87 -6.35 -4.84
CA LEU A 371 -3.67 -5.52 -4.80
C LEU A 371 -2.39 -6.33 -4.97
N LEU A 372 -2.29 -7.51 -4.36
CA LEU A 372 -1.19 -8.46 -4.57
C LEU A 372 -1.12 -8.91 -6.04
N ALA A 373 -2.25 -9.30 -6.62
CA ALA A 373 -2.31 -9.74 -8.00
C ALA A 373 -1.94 -8.63 -8.99
N SER A 374 -2.17 -7.36 -8.63
CA SER A 374 -1.76 -6.24 -9.47
C SER A 374 -0.24 -6.17 -9.64
N GLN A 375 0.53 -6.60 -8.62
CA GLN A 375 2.00 -6.52 -8.64
C GLN A 375 2.65 -7.34 -9.76
N PHE A 376 1.95 -8.36 -10.28
CA PHE A 376 2.50 -9.22 -11.33
C PHE A 376 2.54 -8.57 -12.71
N TRP A 377 1.66 -7.62 -13.01
CA TRP A 377 1.59 -6.99 -14.33
C TRP A 377 2.11 -5.55 -14.37
N TYR A 378 2.43 -4.96 -13.21
CA TYR A 378 3.09 -3.66 -13.14
C TYR A 378 4.42 -3.69 -13.89
N LEU A 379 4.58 -2.74 -14.80
CA LEU A 379 5.72 -2.66 -15.71
C LEU A 379 7.02 -2.33 -14.96
N GLU A 380 6.96 -1.28 -14.15
CA GLU A 380 8.09 -0.76 -13.39
C GLU A 380 8.03 -1.24 -11.94
N LYS A 381 9.10 -1.90 -11.48
CA LYS A 381 9.30 -2.30 -10.08
C LYS A 381 8.13 -3.12 -9.49
N GLY A 382 7.46 -3.92 -10.32
CA GLY A 382 6.41 -4.84 -9.85
C GLY A 382 6.89 -5.71 -8.69
N GLY A 383 6.04 -5.91 -7.68
CA GLY A 383 6.36 -6.70 -6.49
C GLY A 383 6.93 -5.90 -5.32
N THR A 384 7.42 -4.67 -5.54
CA THR A 384 7.98 -3.84 -4.46
C THR A 384 6.93 -3.02 -3.71
N MET A 385 5.67 -2.95 -4.17
CA MET A 385 4.63 -2.14 -3.52
C MET A 385 4.03 -2.81 -2.26
N VAL A 386 4.86 -3.20 -1.29
CA VAL A 386 4.43 -3.98 -0.12
C VAL A 386 3.50 -3.17 0.78
N LEU A 387 3.79 -1.89 1.02
CA LEU A 387 3.01 -1.04 1.91
C LEU A 387 1.58 -0.80 1.42
N LEU A 388 1.33 -0.92 0.12
CA LEU A 388 0.00 -0.76 -0.47
C LEU A 388 -1.01 -1.79 0.06
N TYR A 389 -0.61 -3.06 0.17
CA TYR A 389 -1.49 -4.16 0.58
C TYR A 389 -1.24 -4.66 2.02
N LEU A 390 -0.10 -4.30 2.62
CA LEU A 390 0.29 -4.77 3.95
C LEU A 390 -0.79 -4.53 5.03
N PRO A 391 -1.44 -3.36 5.14
CA PRO A 391 -2.49 -3.16 6.15
C PRO A 391 -3.66 -4.14 6.00
N LEU A 392 -4.00 -4.52 4.77
CA LEU A 392 -5.06 -5.51 4.52
C LEU A 392 -4.65 -6.92 4.92
N LEU A 393 -3.38 -7.30 4.70
CA LEU A 393 -2.84 -8.57 5.18
C LEU A 393 -2.88 -8.65 6.70
N LEU A 394 -2.53 -7.56 7.38
CA LEU A 394 -2.60 -7.48 8.85
C LEU A 394 -4.05 -7.56 9.33
N LEU A 395 -4.98 -6.85 8.70
CA LEU A 395 -6.40 -6.98 9.01
C LEU A 395 -6.92 -8.40 8.75
N MET A 396 -6.46 -9.08 7.69
CA MET A 396 -6.81 -10.47 7.39
C MET A 396 -6.29 -11.44 8.47
N MET A 397 -5.09 -11.20 8.97
CA MET A 397 -4.41 -12.01 9.99
C MET A 397 -5.03 -11.83 11.38
N PHE A 398 -5.40 -10.59 11.75
CA PHE A 398 -5.90 -10.25 13.10
C PHE A 398 -7.43 -10.24 13.23
N ARG A 399 -8.19 -10.32 12.13
CA ARG A 399 -9.65 -10.28 12.22
C ARG A 399 -10.23 -11.48 12.97
N PRO A 400 -11.30 -11.27 13.77
CA PRO A 400 -12.12 -12.36 14.27
C PRO A 400 -13.04 -12.90 13.16
N ASN A 401 -13.97 -13.80 13.52
CA ASN A 401 -15.01 -14.22 12.59
C ASN A 401 -15.96 -13.04 12.28
N LEU A 402 -15.98 -12.60 11.01
CA LEU A 402 -16.78 -11.47 10.52
C LEU A 402 -17.94 -11.91 9.62
N SER A 403 -18.36 -13.19 9.67
CA SER A 403 -19.41 -13.74 8.79
C SER A 403 -20.76 -13.03 8.87
N SER A 404 -21.05 -12.37 10.00
CA SER A 404 -22.24 -11.56 10.23
C SER A 404 -22.13 -10.11 9.74
N LYS A 405 -20.91 -9.59 9.51
CA LYS A 405 -20.68 -8.22 9.04
C LYS A 405 -20.75 -8.19 7.51
N ARG A 406 -21.80 -7.55 6.97
CA ARG A 406 -22.10 -7.49 5.54
C ARG A 406 -22.46 -6.07 5.15
N ALA A 407 -22.48 -5.79 3.84
CA ALA A 407 -22.98 -4.53 3.33
C ALA A 407 -24.37 -4.21 3.91
N PRO A 408 -24.64 -2.94 4.27
CA PRO A 408 -25.95 -2.55 4.78
C PRO A 408 -27.03 -2.96 3.78
N ARG A 409 -28.18 -3.45 4.25
CA ARG A 409 -29.35 -3.65 3.38
C ARG A 409 -30.12 -2.34 3.30
N ALA A 410 -30.66 -2.02 2.13
CA ALA A 410 -31.69 -0.99 2.05
C ALA A 410 -32.86 -1.46 2.92
N ASP A 411 -33.21 -0.64 3.90
CA ASP A 411 -34.19 -1.00 4.90
C ASP A 411 -35.55 -1.21 4.22
N ARG A 412 -36.11 -2.43 4.34
CA ARG A 412 -37.47 -2.74 3.86
C ARG A 412 -38.55 -2.19 4.82
N SER A 413 -38.15 -1.59 5.94
CA SER A 413 -39.06 -1.09 6.99
C SER A 413 -39.92 0.10 6.58
N ARG A 414 -39.57 0.85 5.52
CA ARG A 414 -40.37 1.99 5.05
C ARG A 414 -41.56 1.64 4.14
N GLU A 415 -41.68 0.39 3.71
CA GLU A 415 -42.80 -0.05 2.85
C GLU A 415 -43.95 -0.67 3.66
N SER A 416 -43.72 -1.04 4.93
CA SER A 416 -44.75 -1.62 5.81
C SER A 416 -45.56 -0.58 6.61
N GLU A 417 -45.09 0.67 6.70
CA GLU A 417 -45.83 1.76 7.37
C GLU A 417 -46.81 2.49 6.45
N THR A 418 -46.82 2.20 5.14
CA THR A 418 -47.67 2.91 4.16
C THR A 418 -48.86 2.11 3.64
N LEU A 419 -49.20 0.97 4.24
CA LEU A 419 -50.48 0.30 4.01
C LEU A 419 -51.42 0.61 5.18
N PRO A 420 -52.31 1.61 5.07
CA PRO A 420 -53.40 1.74 6.03
C PRO A 420 -54.21 0.44 6.02
N ALA A 421 -54.43 -0.11 7.21
CA ALA A 421 -55.28 -1.26 7.44
C ALA A 421 -56.69 -0.98 6.92
N LEU A 422 -56.97 -1.40 5.69
CA LEU A 422 -58.30 -1.45 5.09
C LEU A 422 -58.68 -2.92 4.89
N ARG A 423 -59.12 -3.57 5.98
CA ARG A 423 -60.09 -4.69 6.03
C ARG A 423 -60.73 -4.61 7.42
N ALA A 424 -61.88 -3.94 7.53
CA ALA A 424 -63.23 -4.50 7.35
C ALA A 424 -63.64 -5.35 8.56
#